data_AF-A0A7W1GNC8-F1
#
_entry.id   AF-A0A7W1GNC8-F1
#
_cell.length_a   1.000
_cell.length_b   1.000
_cell.length_c   1.000
_cell.angle_alpha   90.00
_cell.angle_beta   90.00
_cell.angle_gamma   90.00
#
_symmetry.space_group_name_H-M   'P 1'
#
loop_
_entity.id
_entity.type
_entity.pdbx_description
1 polymer ?
#
loop_
_entity_poly.entity_id
_entity_poly.type
_entity_poly.pdbx_seq_one_letter_code
_entity_poly.pdbx_strand_id
1 'polypeptide(L)'
;MVMLLSLSAAGVLVWTLVEFRGSPSLALGWRSGIAMLVVGLGIGFWIIQNGNRVVDSSVLSSYDQASVLGAAGSLKIAHAAALHALQVVPILAWLAGFTAMRDQRRTQLVAIGAGGYAAIVLATVVQAQAGRSLLDPTALGLLLAVIGVAAVVGAYVVALRALLVRRTHSAAREAAE
;
A
#
# COMPACT_ATOMS: atom_id res chain seq x y z
N MET A 1 -7.53 26.00 10.17
CA MET A 1 -6.72 24.88 10.71
C MET A 1 -6.54 23.75 9.68
N VAL A 2 -7.61 23.12 9.19
CA VAL A 2 -7.52 21.99 8.24
C VAL A 2 -6.75 22.33 6.95
N MET A 3 -7.04 23.48 6.32
CA MET A 3 -6.33 23.93 5.11
C MET A 3 -4.82 24.10 5.33
N LEU A 4 -4.42 24.66 6.47
CA LEU A 4 -3.01 24.83 6.81
C LEU A 4 -2.33 23.47 6.99
N LEU A 5 -2.96 22.54 7.73
CA LEU A 5 -2.44 21.18 7.90
C LEU A 5 -2.29 20.45 6.57
N SER A 6 -3.28 20.56 5.66
CA SER A 6 -3.23 19.95 4.33
C SER A 6 -2.11 20.53 3.47
N LEU A 7 -1.92 21.86 3.49
CA LEU A 7 -0.85 22.53 2.74
C LEU A 7 0.53 22.17 3.30
N SER A 8 0.69 22.13 4.63
CA SER A 8 1.93 21.70 5.27
C SER A 8 2.25 20.24 4.95
N ALA A 9 1.27 19.34 5.04
CA ALA A 9 1.44 17.93 4.69
C ALA A 9 1.82 17.76 3.21
N ALA A 10 1.14 18.47 2.30
CA ALA A 10 1.47 18.46 0.87
C ALA A 10 2.89 19.00 0.61
N GLY A 11 3.29 20.08 1.30
CA GLY A 11 4.64 20.64 1.21
C GLY A 11 5.71 19.64 1.67
N VAL A 12 5.50 18.98 2.82
CA VAL A 12 6.40 17.93 3.32
C VAL A 12 6.45 16.74 2.35
N LEU A 13 5.32 16.34 1.77
CA LEU A 13 5.24 15.27 0.77
C LEU A 13 6.06 15.59 -0.47
N VAL A 14 5.87 16.78 -1.05
CA VAL A 14 6.60 17.24 -2.24
C VAL A 14 8.09 17.37 -1.93
N TRP A 15 8.45 17.99 -0.81
CA TRP A 15 9.83 18.09 -0.35
C TRP A 15 10.48 16.70 -0.23
N THR A 16 9.79 15.77 0.42
CA THR A 16 10.26 14.39 0.59
C THR A 16 10.47 13.71 -0.76
N LEU A 17 9.63 13.96 -1.76
CA LEU A 17 9.76 13.35 -3.09
C LEU A 17 10.93 13.93 -3.91
N VAL A 18 11.19 15.24 -3.76
CA VAL A 18 12.23 15.97 -4.51
C VAL A 18 13.61 15.76 -3.90
N GLU A 19 13.72 15.86 -2.58
CA GLU A 19 15.01 15.84 -1.87
C GLU A 19 15.42 14.42 -1.42
N PHE A 20 14.70 13.38 -1.83
CA PHE A 20 15.03 12.00 -1.42
C PHE A 20 16.39 11.56 -1.97
N ARG A 21 17.39 11.49 -1.09
CA ARG A 21 18.74 10.97 -1.39
C ARG A 21 18.87 9.55 -0.87
N GLY A 22 18.61 8.56 -1.72
CA GLY A 22 18.77 7.14 -1.40
C GLY A 22 18.92 6.26 -2.63
N SER A 23 19.14 4.96 -2.43
CA SER A 23 19.25 4.01 -3.54
C SER A 23 17.97 4.02 -4.40
N PRO A 24 18.03 3.70 -5.71
CA PRO A 24 16.85 3.71 -6.58
C PRO A 24 15.71 2.83 -6.04
N SER A 25 16.03 1.70 -5.42
CA SER A 25 15.05 0.81 -4.80
C SER A 25 14.33 1.44 -3.61
N LEU A 26 15.06 2.17 -2.75
CA LEU A 26 14.47 2.86 -1.59
C LEU A 26 13.64 4.07 -2.03
N ALA A 27 14.11 4.81 -3.04
CA ALA A 27 13.36 5.91 -3.63
C ALA A 27 12.03 5.44 -4.22
N LEU A 28 12.03 4.30 -4.95
CA LEU A 28 10.81 3.70 -5.48
C LEU A 28 9.85 3.28 -4.37
N GLY A 29 10.37 2.67 -3.28
CA GLY A 29 9.56 2.26 -2.14
C GLY A 29 8.82 3.43 -1.50
N TRP A 30 9.52 4.52 -1.21
CA TRP A 30 8.91 5.74 -0.66
C TRP A 30 7.94 6.41 -1.62
N ARG A 31 8.31 6.57 -2.89
CA ARG A 31 7.46 7.19 -3.91
C ARG A 31 6.14 6.44 -4.11
N SER A 32 6.20 5.11 -4.14
CA SER A 32 5.00 4.27 -4.27
C SER A 32 4.14 4.30 -3.00
N GLY A 33 4.74 4.24 -1.81
CA GLY A 33 4.01 4.41 -0.55
C GLY A 33 3.31 5.76 -0.44
N ILE A 34 3.99 6.84 -0.83
CA ILE A 34 3.44 8.20 -0.90
C ILE A 34 2.31 8.29 -1.94
N ALA A 35 2.50 7.72 -3.14
CA ALA A 35 1.45 7.71 -4.16
C ALA A 35 0.18 7.00 -3.64
N MET A 36 0.33 5.90 -2.93
CA MET A 36 -0.79 5.18 -2.31
C MET A 36 -1.40 5.93 -1.12
N LEU A 37 -0.61 6.71 -0.38
CA LEU A 37 -1.15 7.64 0.62
C LEU A 37 -2.09 8.66 -0.04
N VAL A 38 -1.71 9.23 -1.18
CA VAL A 38 -2.57 10.17 -1.94
C VAL A 38 -3.86 9.47 -2.40
N VAL A 39 -3.76 8.22 -2.89
CA VAL A 39 -4.94 7.40 -3.21
C VAL A 39 -5.82 7.21 -1.96
N GLY A 40 -5.23 6.90 -0.81
CA GLY A 40 -5.92 6.77 0.47
C GLY A 40 -6.65 8.06 0.85
N LEU A 41 -6.03 9.23 0.71
CA LEU A 41 -6.69 10.52 0.94
C LEU A 41 -7.88 10.73 0.00
N GLY A 42 -7.75 10.36 -1.27
CA GLY A 42 -8.87 10.40 -2.24
C GLY A 42 -10.04 9.49 -1.82
N ILE A 43 -9.75 8.28 -1.34
CA ILE A 43 -10.78 7.38 -0.80
C ILE A 43 -11.39 7.95 0.49
N GLY A 44 -10.58 8.61 1.35
CA GLY A 44 -11.07 9.29 2.54
C GLY A 44 -12.05 10.42 2.21
N PHE A 45 -11.73 11.23 1.21
CA PHE A 45 -12.66 12.23 0.68
C PHE A 45 -13.96 11.59 0.17
N TRP A 46 -13.85 10.46 -0.53
CA TRP A 46 -15.03 9.72 -1.01
C TRP A 46 -15.91 9.21 0.14
N ILE A 47 -15.32 8.70 1.23
CA ILE A 47 -16.06 8.32 2.44
C ILE A 47 -16.88 9.51 2.97
N ILE A 48 -16.28 10.69 3.06
CA ILE A 48 -16.95 11.90 3.56
C ILE A 48 -18.12 12.28 2.64
N GLN A 49 -17.90 12.31 1.32
CA GLN A 49 -18.95 12.63 0.36
C GLN A 49 -20.11 11.63 0.41
N ASN A 50 -19.81 10.34 0.53
CA ASN A 50 -20.83 9.30 0.69
C ASN A 50 -21.60 9.50 2.01
N GLY A 51 -20.89 9.74 3.11
CA GLY A 51 -21.49 10.01 4.41
C GLY A 51 -22.43 11.20 4.40
N ASN A 52 -22.02 12.32 3.80
CA ASN A 52 -22.87 13.50 3.66
C ASN A 52 -24.16 13.16 2.89
N ARG A 53 -24.07 12.42 1.77
CA ARG A 53 -25.27 11.99 1.03
C ARG A 53 -26.20 11.09 1.85
N VAL A 54 -25.65 10.19 2.66
CA VAL A 54 -26.44 9.26 3.51
C VAL A 54 -27.16 10.03 4.63
N VAL A 55 -26.47 10.98 5.28
CA VAL A 55 -27.04 11.82 6.34
C VAL A 55 -28.11 12.77 5.77
N ASP A 56 -27.85 13.39 4.63
CA ASP A 56 -28.78 14.33 3.98
C ASP A 56 -30.06 13.64 3.46
N SER A 57 -30.01 12.33 3.19
CA SER A 57 -31.12 11.58 2.60
C SER A 57 -31.98 10.80 3.59
N SER A 58 -31.63 10.75 4.89
CA SER A 58 -32.41 9.95 5.86
C SER A 58 -32.39 10.49 7.29
N VAL A 59 -33.57 10.67 7.88
CA VAL A 59 -33.79 11.16 9.27
C VAL A 59 -33.35 10.13 10.34
N LEU A 60 -33.02 8.89 9.95
CA LEU A 60 -32.72 7.75 10.82
C LEU A 60 -31.44 6.98 10.42
N SER A 61 -30.51 7.59 9.67
CA SER A 61 -29.27 6.89 9.26
C SER A 61 -28.35 6.62 10.46
N SER A 62 -28.01 5.35 10.64
CA SER A 62 -26.88 4.96 11.49
C SER A 62 -25.58 5.36 10.79
N TYR A 63 -24.69 6.08 11.48
CA TYR A 63 -23.37 6.52 10.97
C TYR A 63 -22.52 5.39 10.40
N ASP A 64 -22.80 4.14 10.76
CA ASP A 64 -22.12 2.94 10.22
C ASP A 64 -22.25 2.81 8.69
N GLN A 65 -23.34 3.29 8.11
CA GLN A 65 -23.57 3.24 6.65
C GLN A 65 -22.81 4.33 5.89
N ALA A 66 -22.29 5.36 6.56
CA ALA A 66 -21.60 6.49 5.92
C ALA A 66 -20.39 6.05 5.07
N SER A 67 -19.82 4.89 5.37
CA SER A 67 -18.66 4.32 4.66
C SER A 67 -18.94 3.05 3.86
N VAL A 68 -20.22 2.70 3.70
CA VAL A 68 -20.66 1.51 2.96
C VAL A 68 -21.31 1.93 1.65
N LEU A 69 -20.90 1.27 0.57
CA LEU A 69 -21.54 1.34 -0.75
C LEU A 69 -22.38 0.09 -0.96
N GLY A 70 -23.59 0.27 -1.51
CA GLY A 70 -24.51 -0.84 -1.75
C GLY A 70 -24.83 -1.63 -0.47
N ALA A 71 -24.84 -2.95 -0.57
CA ALA A 71 -25.21 -3.83 0.56
C ALA A 71 -24.09 -3.98 1.60
N ALA A 72 -22.83 -4.09 1.17
CA ALA A 72 -21.71 -4.43 2.06
C ALA A 72 -20.34 -3.91 1.60
N GLY A 73 -20.28 -3.01 0.62
CA GLY A 73 -19.04 -2.51 0.04
C GLY A 73 -18.31 -1.51 0.95
N SER A 74 -17.27 -1.95 1.67
CA SER A 74 -16.60 -1.10 2.67
C SER A 74 -15.53 -0.19 2.07
N LEU A 75 -15.78 1.12 2.02
CA LEU A 75 -14.76 2.12 1.66
C LEU A 75 -13.67 2.26 2.72
N LYS A 76 -13.98 1.98 4.00
CA LYS A 76 -12.99 1.99 5.10
C LYS A 76 -11.87 0.98 4.85
N ILE A 77 -12.21 -0.20 4.33
CA ILE A 77 -11.23 -1.23 3.99
C ILE A 77 -10.32 -0.73 2.86
N ALA A 78 -10.90 -0.17 1.80
CA ALA A 78 -10.12 0.36 0.68
C ALA A 78 -9.19 1.51 1.11
N HIS A 79 -9.70 2.40 1.97
CA HIS A 79 -8.93 3.48 2.56
C HIS A 79 -7.76 2.94 3.40
N ALA A 80 -8.04 2.02 4.33
CA ALA A 80 -7.02 1.43 5.20
C ALA A 80 -5.95 0.72 4.37
N ALA A 81 -6.34 -0.11 3.39
CA ALA A 81 -5.41 -0.79 2.50
C ALA A 81 -4.47 0.22 1.81
N ALA A 82 -5.00 1.30 1.23
CA ALA A 82 -4.19 2.33 0.59
C ALA A 82 -3.23 3.03 1.57
N LEU A 83 -3.66 3.33 2.79
CA LEU A 83 -2.79 3.93 3.82
C LEU A 83 -1.66 3.00 4.25
N HIS A 84 -1.93 1.72 4.44
CA HIS A 84 -0.93 0.74 4.87
C HIS A 84 0.15 0.47 3.80
N ALA A 85 -0.06 0.85 2.54
CA ALA A 85 0.97 0.79 1.50
C ALA A 85 2.23 1.56 1.88
N LEU A 86 2.07 2.67 2.61
CA LEU A 86 3.16 3.52 3.10
C LEU A 86 4.07 2.77 4.08
N GLN A 87 3.56 1.73 4.74
CA GLN A 87 4.35 0.88 5.64
C GLN A 87 4.95 -0.28 4.85
N VAL A 88 4.12 -1.00 4.09
CA VAL A 88 4.53 -2.26 3.45
C VAL A 88 5.62 -2.04 2.40
N VAL A 89 5.43 -1.13 1.44
CA VAL A 89 6.38 -1.03 0.32
C VAL A 89 7.75 -0.44 0.75
N PRO A 90 7.81 0.61 1.58
CA PRO A 90 9.09 1.10 2.11
C PRO A 90 9.83 0.07 2.97
N ILE A 91 9.14 -0.74 3.77
CA ILE A 91 9.77 -1.83 4.54
C ILE A 91 10.42 -2.86 3.60
N LEU A 92 9.73 -3.25 2.52
CA LEU A 92 10.32 -4.14 1.52
C LEU A 92 11.58 -3.54 0.90
N ALA A 93 11.54 -2.26 0.52
CA ALA A 93 12.69 -1.57 -0.07
C ALA A 93 13.87 -1.44 0.90
N TRP A 94 13.58 -1.15 2.17
CA TRP A 94 14.56 -1.11 3.26
C TRP A 94 15.20 -2.50 3.48
N LEU A 95 14.40 -3.57 3.56
CA LEU A 95 14.90 -4.94 3.67
C LEU A 95 15.80 -5.32 2.48
N ALA A 96 15.38 -4.98 1.26
CA ALA A 96 16.17 -5.23 0.05
C ALA A 96 17.54 -4.53 0.10
N GLY A 97 17.64 -3.37 0.76
CA GLY A 97 18.89 -2.62 0.96
C GLY A 97 19.97 -3.39 1.73
N PHE A 98 19.60 -4.36 2.57
CA PHE A 98 20.57 -5.18 3.31
C PHE A 98 21.03 -6.43 2.55
N THR A 99 20.48 -6.69 1.36
CA THR A 99 20.86 -7.85 0.53
C THR A 99 22.12 -7.55 -0.29
N ALA A 100 22.83 -8.60 -0.71
CA ALA A 100 23.92 -8.51 -1.69
C ALA A 100 23.42 -8.41 -3.14
N MET A 101 22.12 -8.19 -3.36
CA MET A 101 21.54 -8.10 -4.70
C MET A 101 22.03 -6.83 -5.41
N ARG A 102 22.24 -6.95 -6.73
CA ARG A 102 22.48 -5.77 -7.59
C ARG A 102 21.31 -4.79 -7.49
N ASP A 103 21.60 -3.49 -7.59
CA ASP A 103 20.59 -2.43 -7.51
C ASP A 103 19.39 -2.65 -8.42
N GLN A 104 19.63 -3.06 -9.67
CA GLN A 104 18.56 -3.36 -10.63
C GLN A 104 17.59 -4.43 -10.10
N ARG A 105 18.10 -5.50 -9.48
CA ARG A 105 17.26 -6.57 -8.93
C ARG A 105 16.51 -6.11 -7.69
N ARG A 106 17.13 -5.29 -6.83
CA ARG A 106 16.45 -4.67 -5.68
C ARG A 106 15.28 -3.79 -6.15
N THR A 107 15.50 -2.96 -7.16
CA THR A 107 14.47 -2.08 -7.72
C THR A 107 13.34 -2.88 -8.37
N GLN A 108 13.64 -3.94 -9.13
CA GLN A 108 12.62 -4.83 -9.70
C GLN A 108 11.79 -5.50 -8.61
N LEU A 109 12.43 -5.97 -7.53
CA LEU A 109 11.75 -6.60 -6.40
C LEU A 109 10.76 -5.63 -5.72
N VAL A 110 11.20 -4.39 -5.49
CA VAL A 110 10.34 -3.33 -4.93
C VAL A 110 9.23 -2.96 -5.91
N ALA A 111 9.49 -2.91 -7.21
CA ALA A 111 8.48 -2.63 -8.23
C ALA A 111 7.38 -3.70 -8.25
N ILE A 112 7.76 -4.98 -8.17
CA ILE A 112 6.81 -6.10 -8.07
C ILE A 112 5.98 -5.98 -6.79
N GLY A 113 6.60 -5.69 -5.65
CA GLY A 113 5.89 -5.48 -4.39
C GLY A 113 4.93 -4.30 -4.44
N ALA A 114 5.35 -3.17 -5.01
CA ALA A 114 4.52 -1.99 -5.21
C ALA A 114 3.33 -2.27 -6.13
N GLY A 115 3.55 -2.92 -7.27
CA GLY A 115 2.50 -3.30 -8.21
C GLY A 115 1.52 -4.31 -7.61
N GLY A 116 2.03 -5.29 -6.86
CA GLY A 116 1.21 -6.25 -6.13
C GLY A 116 0.33 -5.55 -5.08
N TYR A 117 0.90 -4.62 -4.33
CA TYR A 117 0.13 -3.87 -3.34
C TYR A 117 -0.93 -2.96 -3.99
N ALA A 118 -0.61 -2.33 -5.11
CA ALA A 118 -1.58 -1.57 -5.90
C ALA A 118 -2.75 -2.45 -6.35
N ALA A 119 -2.49 -3.70 -6.76
CA ALA A 119 -3.54 -4.66 -7.10
C ALA A 119 -4.43 -5.02 -5.89
N ILE A 120 -3.86 -5.15 -4.68
CA ILE A 120 -4.64 -5.35 -3.44
C ILE A 120 -5.57 -4.15 -3.19
N VAL A 121 -5.06 -2.93 -3.31
CA VAL A 121 -5.88 -1.71 -3.16
C VAL A 121 -7.00 -1.69 -4.20
N LEU A 122 -6.68 -1.96 -5.46
CA LEU A 122 -7.69 -2.03 -6.53
C LEU A 122 -8.75 -3.10 -6.25
N ALA A 123 -8.36 -4.28 -5.76
CA ALA A 123 -9.30 -5.33 -5.38
C ALA A 123 -10.31 -4.83 -4.35
N THR A 124 -9.85 -4.13 -3.30
CA THR A 124 -10.74 -3.58 -2.26
C THR A 124 -11.66 -2.48 -2.78
N VAL A 125 -11.19 -1.65 -3.72
CA VAL A 125 -12.02 -0.62 -4.37
C VAL A 125 -13.08 -1.24 -5.26
N VAL A 126 -12.72 -2.23 -6.09
CA VAL A 126 -13.65 -2.98 -6.94
C VAL A 126 -14.74 -3.65 -6.10
N GLN A 127 -14.37 -4.27 -4.97
CA GLN A 127 -15.33 -4.86 -4.04
C GLN A 127 -16.26 -3.83 -3.42
N ALA A 128 -15.73 -2.69 -2.99
CA ALA A 128 -16.53 -1.61 -2.44
C ALA A 128 -17.53 -1.09 -3.48
N GLN A 129 -17.09 -0.83 -4.71
CA GLN A 129 -17.96 -0.36 -5.81
C GLN A 129 -19.03 -1.37 -6.19
N ALA A 130 -18.73 -2.66 -6.14
CA ALA A 130 -19.70 -3.73 -6.38
C ALA A 130 -20.73 -3.87 -5.25
N GLY A 131 -20.55 -3.14 -4.13
CA GLY A 131 -21.40 -3.23 -2.96
C GLY A 131 -21.31 -4.57 -2.23
N ARG A 132 -20.19 -5.30 -2.41
CA ARG A 132 -19.98 -6.64 -1.86
C ARG A 132 -18.96 -6.64 -0.74
N SER A 133 -19.12 -7.60 0.17
CA SER A 133 -18.15 -7.81 1.25
C SER A 133 -16.82 -8.37 0.71
N LEU A 134 -15.75 -8.34 1.51
CA LEU A 134 -14.50 -9.02 1.16
C LEU A 134 -14.63 -10.55 1.09
N LEU A 135 -15.59 -11.10 1.84
CA LEU A 135 -15.83 -12.55 1.91
C LEU A 135 -16.68 -13.06 0.74
N ASP A 136 -17.26 -12.15 -0.05
CA ASP A 136 -17.97 -12.44 -1.30
C ASP A 136 -17.29 -11.72 -2.47
N PRO A 137 -16.08 -12.19 -2.88
CA PRO A 137 -15.30 -11.52 -3.90
C PRO A 137 -15.95 -11.65 -5.28
N THR A 138 -16.00 -10.54 -6.01
CA THR A 138 -16.19 -10.59 -7.47
C THR A 138 -15.02 -11.35 -8.10
N ALA A 139 -15.22 -11.96 -9.27
CA ALA A 139 -14.14 -12.67 -9.96
C ALA A 139 -12.90 -11.77 -10.21
N LEU A 140 -13.13 -10.51 -10.60
CA LEU A 140 -12.07 -9.52 -10.78
C LEU A 140 -11.39 -9.16 -9.45
N GLY A 141 -12.17 -8.91 -8.39
CA GLY A 141 -11.64 -8.62 -7.06
C GLY A 141 -10.78 -9.76 -6.52
N LEU A 142 -11.22 -11.01 -6.69
CA LEU A 142 -10.46 -12.20 -6.30
C LEU A 142 -9.15 -12.31 -7.08
N LEU A 143 -9.19 -12.15 -8.41
CA LEU A 143 -8.01 -12.23 -9.26
C LEU A 143 -6.96 -11.20 -8.85
N LEU A 144 -7.38 -9.93 -8.67
CA LEU A 144 -6.50 -8.84 -8.24
C LEU A 144 -5.92 -9.11 -6.86
N ALA A 145 -6.74 -9.59 -5.91
CA ALA A 145 -6.28 -9.94 -4.57
C ALA A 145 -5.24 -11.06 -4.59
N VAL A 146 -5.48 -12.14 -5.32
CA VAL A 146 -4.56 -13.28 -5.42
C VAL A 146 -3.23 -12.87 -6.04
N ILE A 147 -3.27 -12.19 -7.20
CA ILE A 147 -2.05 -11.70 -7.87
C ILE A 147 -1.30 -10.73 -6.97
N GLY A 148 -2.02 -9.80 -6.34
CA GLY A 148 -1.45 -8.79 -5.47
C GLY A 148 -0.76 -9.39 -4.24
N VAL A 149 -1.45 -10.28 -3.53
CA VAL A 149 -0.91 -10.99 -2.36
C VAL A 149 0.29 -11.85 -2.78
N ALA A 150 0.19 -12.61 -3.86
CA ALA A 150 1.29 -13.45 -4.34
C ALA A 150 2.54 -12.62 -4.68
N ALA A 151 2.37 -11.46 -5.34
CA ALA A 151 3.46 -10.57 -5.69
C ALA A 151 4.12 -9.95 -4.45
N VAL A 152 3.33 -9.45 -3.49
CA VAL A 152 3.86 -8.87 -2.23
C VAL A 152 4.58 -9.94 -1.42
N VAL A 153 3.92 -11.06 -1.12
CA VAL A 153 4.49 -12.15 -0.33
C VAL A 153 5.74 -12.71 -1.02
N GLY A 154 5.69 -12.95 -2.33
CA GLY A 154 6.82 -13.42 -3.12
C GLY A 154 8.01 -12.45 -3.02
N ALA A 155 7.77 -11.16 -3.13
CA ALA A 155 8.83 -10.15 -3.04
C ALA A 155 9.50 -10.15 -1.65
N TYR A 156 8.71 -10.24 -0.58
CA TYR A 156 9.22 -10.35 0.79
C TYR A 156 10.00 -11.64 1.03
N VAL A 157 9.48 -12.78 0.57
CA VAL A 157 10.15 -14.08 0.71
C VAL A 157 11.50 -14.06 0.00
N VAL A 158 11.57 -13.50 -1.22
CA VAL A 158 12.83 -13.36 -1.96
C VAL A 158 13.82 -12.46 -1.21
N ALA A 159 13.38 -11.31 -0.71
CA ALA A 159 14.24 -10.41 0.08
C ALA A 159 14.79 -11.12 1.33
N LEU A 160 13.93 -11.78 2.10
CA LEU A 160 14.32 -12.49 3.33
C LEU A 160 15.28 -13.64 3.05
N ARG A 161 15.03 -14.45 2.01
CA ARG A 161 15.96 -15.52 1.61
C ARG A 161 17.33 -14.97 1.22
N ALA A 162 17.37 -13.88 0.46
CA ALA A 162 18.63 -13.24 0.07
C ALA A 162 19.42 -12.70 1.29
N LEU A 163 18.73 -12.22 2.33
CA LEU A 163 19.35 -11.81 3.59
C LEU A 163 19.93 -12.98 4.38
N LEU A 164 19.21 -14.09 4.46
CA LEU A 164 19.66 -15.29 5.16
C LEU A 164 20.93 -15.86 4.53
N VAL A 165 20.96 -15.98 3.19
CA VAL A 165 22.15 -16.46 2.45
C VAL A 165 23.37 -15.56 2.66
N ARG A 166 23.18 -14.23 2.73
CA ARG A 166 24.28 -13.30 3.03
C ARG A 166 24.86 -13.57 4.43
N ARG A 167 24.01 -13.74 5.44
CA ARG A 167 24.45 -13.98 6.83
C ARG A 167 25.26 -15.26 6.97
N THR A 168 24.83 -16.35 6.32
CA THR A 168 25.55 -17.63 6.38
C THR A 168 26.94 -17.53 5.75
N HIS A 169 27.08 -16.80 4.64
CA HIS A 169 28.39 -16.59 4.01
C HIS A 169 29.32 -15.71 4.85
N SER A 170 28.80 -14.70 5.54
CA SER A 170 29.59 -13.87 6.46
C SER A 170 30.12 -14.69 7.64
N ALA A 171 29.25 -15.47 8.31
CA ALA A 171 29.64 -16.29 9.45
C ALA A 171 30.68 -17.37 9.08
N ALA A 172 30.55 -17.99 7.89
CA ALA A 172 31.51 -18.98 7.43
C ALA A 172 32.90 -18.38 7.11
N ARG A 173 32.98 -17.10 6.74
CA ARG A 173 34.27 -16.40 6.52
C ARG A 173 34.94 -16.06 7.85
N GLU A 174 34.17 -15.53 8.79
CA GLU A 174 34.68 -15.21 10.15
C GLU A 174 35.20 -16.45 10.89
N ALA A 175 34.61 -17.63 10.65
CA ALA A 175 35.08 -18.88 11.24
C ALA A 175 36.33 -19.49 10.57
N ALA A 176 36.73 -18.99 9.39
CA ALA A 176 37.88 -19.48 8.64
C ALA A 176 39.14 -18.61 8.80
N GLU A 177 39.00 -17.44 9.44
CA GLU A 177 40.07 -16.51 9.82
C GLU A 177 40.55 -16.80 11.25
#